data_AF-A0A7S0EV48-F1
#
_entry.id   AF-A0A7S0EV48-F1
#
_cell.length_a   1.000
_cell.length_b   1.000
_cell.length_c   1.000
_cell.angle_alpha   90.00
_cell.angle_beta   90.00
_cell.angle_gamma   90.00
#
_symmetry.space_group_name_H-M   'P 1'
#
loop_
_entity.id
_entity.type
_entity.pdbx_description
1 polymer ?
#
loop_
_entity_poly.entity_id
_entity_poly.type
_entity_poly.pdbx_seq_one_letter_code
_entity_poly.pdbx_strand_id
1 'polypeptide(L)'
;GLGASTDKFTDGFGYGGYKCGPPIKPGRGEGVGDVPSLKFVGDIDPSDITQGGVGDCWLLSGISSLAEFDGAIARLFRKTEGIERLPQDMPNSYTVSLFDLATWQEVDVVVDERLARKPDGTGLLGCEPSQDGELWACYLEKAVAAHCGGWDKIDGGQCTHA
;
A
#
# COMPACT_ATOMS: atom_id res chain seq x y z
N GLY A 1 20.53 -2.98 16.90
CA GLY A 1 19.17 -2.47 17.11
C GLY A 1 18.82 -1.61 15.94
N LEU A 2 18.12 -2.17 14.96
CA LEU A 2 17.67 -1.43 13.78
C LEU A 2 16.24 -1.02 14.07
N GLY A 3 16.04 0.24 14.48
CA GLY A 3 14.71 0.83 14.37
C GLY A 3 14.37 0.85 12.88
N ALA A 4 13.19 0.36 12.50
CA ALA A 4 12.80 0.40 11.09
C ALA A 4 12.93 1.84 10.59
N SER A 5 13.69 2.03 9.53
CA SER A 5 13.85 3.33 8.89
C SER A 5 12.49 3.74 8.33
N THR A 6 12.06 4.96 8.64
CA THR A 6 10.97 5.61 7.91
C THR A 6 11.30 5.62 6.42
N ASP A 7 10.33 5.35 5.56
CA ASP A 7 10.53 5.49 4.12
C ASP A 7 10.65 6.95 3.71
N LYS A 8 11.23 7.19 2.53
CA LYS A 8 11.49 8.52 1.97
C LYS A 8 10.27 9.16 1.29
N PHE A 9 9.14 8.46 1.23
CA PHE A 9 7.99 8.82 0.40
C PHE A 9 6.89 9.48 1.24
N THR A 10 6.57 8.87 2.38
CA THR A 10 5.37 9.18 3.16
C THR A 10 5.29 10.65 3.58
N ASP A 11 6.39 11.24 4.03
CA ASP A 11 6.41 12.62 4.52
C ASP A 11 6.28 13.66 3.39
N GLY A 12 6.56 13.24 2.15
CA GLY A 12 6.45 14.05 0.93
C GLY A 12 5.14 13.86 0.17
N PHE A 13 4.27 12.95 0.60
CA PHE A 13 3.01 12.70 -0.11
C PHE A 13 2.07 13.90 -0.10
N GLY A 14 1.47 14.13 -1.26
CA GLY A 14 0.40 15.09 -1.51
C GLY A 14 -0.59 14.53 -2.52
N TYR A 15 -1.74 15.20 -2.61
CA TYR A 15 -2.81 14.87 -3.55
C TYR A 15 -3.59 16.12 -3.90
N GLY A 16 -3.90 16.31 -5.19
CA GLY A 16 -4.61 17.48 -5.70
C GLY A 16 -3.87 18.80 -5.44
N GLY A 17 -2.53 18.76 -5.33
CA GLY A 17 -1.71 19.93 -4.99
C GLY A 17 -1.66 20.28 -3.49
N TYR A 18 -2.31 19.50 -2.63
CA TYR A 18 -2.28 19.68 -1.18
C TYR A 18 -1.41 18.62 -0.51
N LYS A 19 -0.76 18.98 0.60
CA LYS A 19 -0.03 18.00 1.43
C LYS A 19 -1.02 17.03 2.07
N CYS A 20 -0.66 15.74 2.13
CA CYS A 20 -1.44 14.76 2.90
C CYS A 20 -1.49 15.13 4.39
N GLY A 21 -2.54 14.69 5.07
CA GLY A 21 -2.63 14.81 6.53
C GLY A 21 -1.51 14.01 7.23
N PRO A 22 -1.37 14.15 8.57
CA PRO A 22 -0.45 13.32 9.34
C PRO A 22 -0.69 11.84 9.03
N PRO A 23 0.36 11.08 8.69
CA PRO A 23 0.19 9.70 8.28
C PRO A 23 -0.21 8.83 9.46
N ILE A 24 -0.85 7.69 9.17
CA ILE A 24 -1.35 6.78 10.21
C ILE A 24 -0.89 5.35 10.08
N LYS A 25 -0.87 4.65 11.21
CA LYS A 25 -0.36 3.29 11.30
C LYS A 25 -1.50 2.32 11.63
N PRO A 26 -1.76 1.32 10.77
CA PRO A 26 -2.73 0.28 11.06
C PRO A 26 -2.40 -0.48 12.35
N GLY A 27 -3.40 -0.72 13.20
CA GLY A 27 -3.25 -1.51 14.43
C GLY A 27 -2.54 -0.82 15.58
N ARG A 28 -2.39 0.51 15.53
CA ARG A 28 -1.69 1.32 16.56
C ARG A 28 -2.60 2.18 17.43
N GLY A 29 -3.92 1.98 17.35
CA GLY A 29 -4.91 2.82 18.02
C GLY A 29 -5.10 4.17 17.34
N GLU A 30 -4.78 4.26 16.04
CA GLU A 30 -4.85 5.49 15.24
C GLU A 30 -6.11 5.58 14.35
N GLY A 31 -7.05 4.65 14.54
CA GLY A 31 -8.36 4.61 13.89
C GLY A 31 -8.40 3.82 12.58
N VAL A 32 -7.37 3.03 12.28
CA VAL A 32 -7.30 2.18 11.07
C VAL A 32 -6.74 0.82 11.45
N GLY A 33 -7.38 -0.25 10.98
CA GLY A 33 -6.93 -1.61 11.26
C GLY A 33 -6.86 -1.97 12.75
N ASP A 34 -7.52 -1.23 13.63
CA ASP A 34 -7.52 -1.47 15.08
C ASP A 34 -8.48 -2.61 15.45
N VAL A 35 -8.24 -3.79 14.84
CA VAL A 35 -9.06 -4.99 14.98
C VAL A 35 -8.20 -6.19 15.36
N PRO A 36 -8.72 -7.16 16.12
CA PRO A 36 -7.96 -8.36 16.50
C PRO A 36 -7.54 -9.25 15.33
N SER A 37 -8.22 -9.15 14.19
CA SER A 37 -7.98 -9.94 12.99
C SER A 37 -6.93 -9.33 12.05
N LEU A 38 -6.33 -8.19 12.41
CA LEU A 38 -5.38 -7.47 11.57
C LEU A 38 -4.23 -8.39 11.16
N LYS A 39 -4.00 -8.48 9.85
CA LYS A 39 -2.98 -9.34 9.25
C LYS A 39 -2.49 -8.70 7.96
N PHE A 40 -1.26 -9.04 7.55
CA PHE A 40 -0.77 -8.58 6.26
C PHE A 40 -1.59 -9.17 5.11
N VAL A 41 -1.74 -10.49 5.11
CA VAL A 41 -2.51 -11.24 4.10
C VAL A 41 -3.12 -12.48 4.77
N GLY A 42 -4.31 -12.87 4.37
CA GLY A 42 -4.96 -14.13 4.72
C GLY A 42 -5.27 -14.93 3.46
N ASP A 43 -6.56 -15.18 3.21
CA ASP A 43 -7.01 -15.77 1.96
C ASP A 43 -7.22 -14.61 0.98
N ILE A 44 -6.32 -14.48 0.00
CA ILE A 44 -6.36 -13.39 -0.99
C ILE A 44 -7.69 -13.44 -1.73
N ASP A 45 -8.52 -12.41 -1.55
CA ASP A 45 -9.79 -12.26 -2.23
C ASP A 45 -9.85 -10.91 -2.96
N PRO A 46 -10.30 -10.85 -4.22
CA PRO A 46 -10.53 -9.59 -4.94
C PRO A 46 -11.37 -8.55 -4.17
N SER A 47 -12.26 -8.99 -3.27
CA SER A 47 -13.09 -8.14 -2.39
C SER A 47 -12.33 -7.51 -1.23
N ASP A 48 -11.07 -7.87 -0.99
CA ASP A 48 -10.20 -7.18 -0.04
C ASP A 48 -9.84 -5.75 -0.47
N ILE A 49 -10.04 -5.43 -1.74
CA ILE A 49 -9.70 -4.13 -2.31
C ILE A 49 -10.86 -3.16 -2.11
N THR A 50 -10.71 -2.24 -1.15
CA THR A 50 -11.62 -1.11 -0.96
C THR A 50 -10.93 0.19 -1.34
N GLN A 51 -11.37 0.81 -2.44
CA GLN A 51 -10.79 2.05 -2.96
C GLN A 51 -10.88 3.20 -1.95
N GLY A 52 -9.78 3.95 -1.83
CA GLY A 52 -9.70 5.18 -1.05
C GLY A 52 -10.25 6.41 -1.78
N GLY A 53 -9.57 7.55 -1.61
CA GLY A 53 -9.92 8.82 -2.27
C GLY A 53 -9.33 9.03 -3.65
N VAL A 54 -8.46 8.13 -4.13
CA VAL A 54 -7.80 8.25 -5.44
C VAL A 54 -8.63 7.58 -6.53
N GLY A 55 -8.77 8.21 -7.69
CA GLY A 55 -9.47 7.68 -8.86
C GLY A 55 -8.62 6.68 -9.66
N ASP A 56 -8.04 5.68 -8.99
CA ASP A 56 -7.14 4.69 -9.56
C ASP A 56 -7.83 3.34 -9.84
N CYS A 57 -9.13 3.37 -10.15
CA CYS A 57 -9.93 2.16 -10.34
C CYS A 57 -9.36 1.22 -11.42
N TRP A 58 -8.60 1.74 -12.39
CA TRP A 58 -7.86 0.98 -13.39
C TRP A 58 -6.71 0.16 -12.76
N LEU A 59 -5.97 0.73 -11.80
CA LEU A 59 -4.89 0.08 -11.06
C LEU A 59 -5.48 -0.97 -10.13
N LEU A 60 -6.52 -0.60 -9.38
CA LEU A 60 -7.20 -1.51 -8.46
C LEU A 60 -7.85 -2.68 -9.19
N SER A 61 -8.40 -2.46 -10.40
CA SER A 61 -8.88 -3.55 -11.24
C SER A 61 -7.74 -4.48 -11.68
N GLY A 62 -6.56 -3.93 -11.98
CA GLY A 62 -5.36 -4.71 -12.29
C GLY A 62 -4.85 -5.52 -11.09
N ILE A 63 -4.80 -4.90 -9.90
CA ILE A 63 -4.44 -5.56 -8.64
C ILE A 63 -5.46 -6.65 -8.29
N SER A 64 -6.75 -6.38 -8.47
CA SER A 64 -7.84 -7.34 -8.28
C SER A 64 -7.71 -8.54 -9.20
N SER A 65 -7.42 -8.29 -10.48
CA SER A 65 -7.19 -9.36 -11.47
C SER A 65 -5.91 -10.15 -11.15
N LEU A 66 -4.89 -9.50 -10.62
CA LEU A 66 -3.65 -10.16 -10.17
C LEU A 66 -3.90 -11.04 -8.94
N ALA A 67 -4.76 -10.61 -8.03
CA ALA A 67 -5.14 -11.34 -6.83
C ALA A 67 -5.86 -12.67 -7.14
N GLU A 68 -6.53 -12.79 -8.29
CA GLU A 68 -7.15 -14.05 -8.74
C GLU A 68 -6.11 -15.13 -9.14
N PHE A 69 -4.84 -14.76 -9.33
CA PHE A 69 -3.78 -15.71 -9.63
C PHE A 69 -3.05 -16.15 -8.36
N ASP A 70 -3.21 -17.43 -8.01
CA ASP A 70 -2.56 -18.04 -6.85
C ASP A 70 -1.07 -17.70 -6.76
N GLY A 71 -0.68 -17.09 -5.63
CA GLY A 71 0.71 -16.73 -5.31
C GLY A 71 1.24 -15.47 -5.99
N ALA A 72 0.44 -14.73 -6.77
CA ALA A 72 0.89 -13.50 -7.40
C ALA A 72 1.22 -12.40 -6.38
N ILE A 73 0.34 -12.19 -5.38
CA ILE A 73 0.60 -11.25 -4.28
C ILE A 73 1.82 -11.70 -3.47
N ALA A 74 1.92 -12.98 -3.13
CA ALA A 74 3.10 -13.52 -2.44
C ALA A 74 4.40 -13.26 -3.22
N ARG A 75 4.37 -13.33 -4.56
CA ARG A 75 5.51 -13.01 -5.42
C ARG A 75 5.90 -11.54 -5.39
N LEU A 76 4.92 -10.62 -5.35
CA LEU A 76 5.18 -9.18 -5.24
C LEU A 76 5.89 -8.86 -3.92
N PHE A 77 5.49 -9.51 -2.83
CA PHE A 77 6.06 -9.24 -1.50
C PHE A 77 7.13 -10.25 -1.06
N ARG A 78 7.65 -11.09 -1.96
CA ARG A 78 8.60 -12.18 -1.63
C ARG A 78 9.89 -11.74 -0.92
N LYS A 79 10.25 -10.46 -1.03
CA LYS A 79 11.42 -9.85 -0.37
C LYS A 79 11.08 -9.15 0.95
N THR A 80 9.80 -9.17 1.36
CA THR A 80 9.39 -8.70 2.69
C THR A 80 9.76 -9.73 3.75
N GLU A 81 10.61 -9.34 4.69
CA GLU A 81 11.07 -10.24 5.74
C GLU A 81 9.95 -10.60 6.73
N GLY A 82 9.75 -11.90 6.96
CA GLY A 82 8.80 -12.39 7.97
C GLY A 82 7.34 -12.04 7.67
N ILE A 83 6.98 -11.91 6.39
CA ILE A 83 5.66 -11.46 5.92
C ILE A 83 4.46 -12.17 6.57
N GLU A 84 4.58 -13.48 6.82
CA GLU A 84 3.57 -14.33 7.48
C GLU A 84 3.26 -13.93 8.93
N ARG A 85 4.09 -13.07 9.53
CA ARG A 85 3.97 -12.59 10.92
C ARG A 85 3.69 -11.10 11.00
N LEU A 86 3.41 -10.45 9.87
CA LEU A 86 3.11 -9.01 9.82
C LEU A 86 1.60 -8.76 9.96
N PRO A 87 1.20 -7.63 10.56
CA PRO A 87 2.06 -6.65 11.24
C PRO A 87 2.52 -7.13 12.63
N GLN A 88 3.70 -6.69 13.05
CA GLN A 88 4.26 -6.91 14.40
C GLN A 88 4.09 -5.67 15.29
N ASP A 89 4.30 -5.86 16.60
CA ASP A 89 4.31 -4.76 17.58
C ASP A 89 5.46 -3.77 17.35
N MET A 90 6.51 -4.18 16.66
CA MET A 90 7.62 -3.33 16.23
C MET A 90 7.27 -2.61 14.91
N PRO A 91 7.93 -1.50 14.58
CA PRO A 91 7.74 -0.84 13.30
C PRO A 91 7.93 -1.78 12.10
N ASN A 92 6.95 -1.84 11.22
CA ASN A 92 6.92 -2.75 10.07
C ASN A 92 7.45 -2.07 8.79
N SER A 93 8.00 -2.87 7.88
CA SER A 93 8.41 -2.43 6.53
C SER A 93 8.09 -3.52 5.51
N TYR A 94 7.70 -3.08 4.31
CA TYR A 94 7.26 -3.94 3.23
C TYR A 94 8.10 -3.65 2.00
N THR A 95 8.70 -4.70 1.42
CA THR A 95 9.42 -4.63 0.16
C THR A 95 8.54 -5.22 -0.93
N VAL A 96 8.16 -4.37 -1.90
CA VAL A 96 7.29 -4.73 -3.01
C VAL A 96 8.12 -4.71 -4.29
N SER A 97 8.24 -5.87 -4.94
CA SER A 97 8.89 -5.99 -6.24
C SER A 97 7.88 -5.68 -7.35
N LEU A 98 8.01 -4.50 -7.94
CA LEU A 98 7.20 -4.03 -9.07
C LEU A 98 7.95 -4.20 -10.38
N PHE A 99 7.25 -4.05 -11.50
CA PHE A 99 7.85 -4.04 -12.82
C PHE A 99 7.74 -2.64 -13.42
N ASP A 100 8.87 -2.04 -13.79
CA ASP A 100 8.90 -0.73 -14.42
C ASP A 100 8.69 -0.91 -15.93
N LEU A 101 7.56 -0.43 -16.46
CA LEU A 101 7.22 -0.57 -17.89
C LEU A 101 8.10 0.26 -18.82
N ALA A 102 8.76 1.31 -18.33
CA ALA A 102 9.65 2.12 -19.16
C ALA A 102 10.97 1.38 -19.41
N THR A 103 11.45 0.64 -18.42
CA THR A 103 12.74 -0.05 -18.46
C THR A 103 12.64 -1.56 -18.66
N TRP A 104 11.44 -2.14 -18.48
CA TRP A 104 11.19 -3.58 -18.43
C TRP A 104 12.04 -4.31 -17.38
N GLN A 105 12.31 -3.64 -16.27
CA GLN A 105 13.09 -4.19 -15.16
C GLN A 105 12.27 -4.29 -13.90
N GLU A 106 12.58 -5.30 -13.10
CA GLU A 106 12.06 -5.38 -11.74
C GLU A 106 12.71 -4.32 -10.86
N VAL A 107 11.89 -3.65 -10.05
CA VAL A 107 12.30 -2.64 -9.09
C VAL A 107 11.75 -2.98 -7.71
N ASP A 108 12.58 -2.86 -6.69
CA ASP A 108 12.16 -3.06 -5.31
C ASP A 108 11.81 -1.71 -4.67
N VAL A 109 10.57 -1.59 -4.22
CA VAL A 109 10.06 -0.43 -3.49
C VAL A 109 9.89 -0.81 -2.03
N VAL A 110 10.62 -0.13 -1.15
CA VAL A 110 10.53 -0.33 0.29
C VAL A 110 9.66 0.77 0.89
N VAL A 111 8.53 0.38 1.48
CA VAL A 111 7.61 1.28 2.18
C VAL A 111 7.53 0.91 3.66
N ASP A 112 7.33 1.89 4.52
CA ASP A 112 7.06 1.67 5.94
C ASP A 112 5.57 1.46 6.22
N GLU A 113 5.23 1.17 7.48
CA GLU A 113 3.85 0.88 7.91
C GLU A 113 2.87 2.06 7.83
N ARG A 114 3.34 3.29 7.61
CA ARG A 114 2.52 4.51 7.66
C ARG A 114 1.72 4.68 6.37
N LEU A 115 0.42 4.92 6.45
CA LEU A 115 -0.47 5.17 5.33
C LEU A 115 -0.83 6.66 5.22
N ALA A 116 -1.00 7.14 3.99
CA ALA A 116 -1.34 8.53 3.71
C ALA A 116 -2.81 8.82 4.07
N ARG A 117 -3.08 9.94 4.75
CA ARG A 117 -4.44 10.46 4.95
C ARG A 117 -4.80 11.45 3.85
N LYS A 118 -6.09 11.48 3.48
CA LYS A 118 -6.64 12.52 2.61
C LYS A 118 -6.31 13.92 3.16
N PRO A 119 -6.04 14.93 2.29
CA PRO A 119 -5.76 16.29 2.75
C PRO A 119 -6.85 16.92 3.62
N ASP A 120 -8.11 16.50 3.44
CA ASP A 120 -9.26 16.94 4.24
C ASP A 120 -9.41 16.19 5.59
N GLY A 121 -8.56 15.18 5.83
CA GLY A 121 -8.55 14.38 7.05
C GLY A 121 -9.68 13.35 7.18
N THR A 122 -10.50 13.14 6.14
CA THR A 122 -11.70 12.29 6.22
C THR A 122 -11.44 10.79 6.18
N GLY A 123 -10.19 10.35 5.93
CA GLY A 123 -9.83 8.95 5.90
C GLY A 123 -8.47 8.70 5.24
N LEU A 124 -8.25 7.44 4.84
CA LEU A 124 -7.08 7.05 4.05
C LEU A 124 -7.18 7.61 2.63
N LEU A 125 -6.05 8.08 2.11
CA LEU A 125 -5.95 8.51 0.73
C LEU A 125 -6.04 7.30 -0.22
N GLY A 126 -5.26 6.27 0.08
CA GLY A 126 -5.26 5.00 -0.65
C GLY A 126 -6.27 3.98 -0.11
N CYS A 127 -6.11 2.73 -0.54
CA CYS A 127 -6.89 1.58 -0.12
C CYS A 127 -7.03 1.49 1.40
N GLU A 128 -8.23 1.14 1.85
CA GLU A 128 -8.49 0.81 3.25
C GLU A 128 -8.17 -0.68 3.52
N PRO A 129 -7.81 -1.04 4.77
CA PRO A 129 -7.73 -2.45 5.13
C PRO A 129 -9.05 -3.16 4.83
N SER A 130 -8.99 -4.42 4.41
CA SER A 130 -10.22 -5.16 4.13
C SER A 130 -11.07 -5.34 5.38
N GLN A 131 -12.34 -5.77 5.22
CA GLN A 131 -13.22 -6.03 6.35
C GLN A 131 -12.65 -7.08 7.31
N ASP A 132 -11.89 -8.04 6.78
CA ASP A 132 -11.20 -9.08 7.56
C ASP A 132 -9.83 -8.63 8.09
N GLY A 133 -9.47 -7.36 7.89
CA GLY A 133 -8.27 -6.73 8.41
C GLY A 133 -7.01 -7.00 7.58
N GLU A 134 -7.14 -7.23 6.27
CA GLU A 134 -5.98 -7.45 5.40
C GLU A 134 -5.34 -6.13 4.93
N LEU A 135 -4.01 -6.09 4.87
CA LEU A 135 -3.23 -4.87 4.60
C LEU A 135 -2.47 -4.91 3.27
N TRP A 136 -2.43 -6.05 2.58
CA TRP A 136 -1.64 -6.23 1.37
C TRP A 136 -1.98 -5.20 0.29
N ALA A 137 -3.27 -4.88 0.11
CA ALA A 137 -3.73 -3.91 -0.88
C ALA A 137 -3.24 -2.49 -0.56
N CYS A 138 -3.32 -2.08 0.71
CA CYS A 138 -2.83 -0.78 1.19
C CYS A 138 -1.34 -0.57 0.85
N TYR A 139 -0.51 -1.58 1.12
CA TYR A 139 0.93 -1.47 0.93
C TYR A 139 1.36 -1.66 -0.52
N LEU A 140 0.61 -2.43 -1.31
CA LEU A 140 0.85 -2.54 -2.74
C LEU A 140 0.57 -1.20 -3.44
N GLU A 141 -0.58 -0.60 -3.20
CA GLU A 141 -0.97 0.68 -3.79
C GLU A 141 -0.04 1.81 -3.33
N LYS A 142 0.33 1.86 -2.03
CA LYS A 142 1.36 2.79 -1.54
C LYS A 142 2.69 2.64 -2.28
N ALA A 143 3.13 1.40 -2.54
CA ALA A 143 4.36 1.14 -3.27
C ALA A 143 4.28 1.59 -4.74
N VAL A 144 3.13 1.37 -5.39
CA VAL A 144 2.89 1.86 -6.77
C VAL A 144 2.90 3.40 -6.80
N ALA A 145 2.21 4.06 -5.87
CA ALA A 145 2.25 5.53 -5.75
C ALA A 145 3.69 6.03 -5.53
N ALA A 146 4.47 5.36 -4.67
CA ALA A 146 5.88 5.69 -4.44
C ALA A 146 6.75 5.53 -5.69
N HIS A 147 6.56 4.44 -6.45
CA HIS A 147 7.28 4.19 -7.71
C HIS A 147 6.93 5.21 -8.79
N CYS A 148 5.64 5.53 -8.95
CA CYS A 148 5.14 6.48 -9.94
C CYS A 148 5.48 7.95 -9.60
N GLY A 149 5.97 8.22 -8.39
CA GLY A 149 6.38 9.56 -7.96
C GLY A 149 5.27 10.38 -7.29
N GLY A 150 4.22 9.73 -6.77
CA GLY A 150 3.18 10.34 -5.96
C GLY A 150 1.77 9.86 -6.31
N TRP A 151 0.81 10.14 -5.41
CA TRP A 151 -0.59 9.76 -5.55
C TRP A 151 -1.27 10.38 -6.79
N ASP A 152 -0.94 11.63 -7.12
CA ASP A 152 -1.44 12.30 -8.33
C ASP A 152 -1.03 11.58 -9.63
N LYS A 153 -0.05 10.69 -9.60
CA LYS A 153 0.45 9.95 -10.77
C LYS A 153 -0.31 8.66 -11.04
N ILE A 154 -1.03 8.15 -10.04
CA ILE A 154 -1.88 6.96 -10.16
C ILE A 154 -3.36 7.32 -10.32
N ASP A 155 -3.72 8.58 -10.05
CA ASP A 155 -5.07 9.12 -10.24
C ASP A 155 -5.43 9.30 -11.73
N GLY A 156 -6.55 8.75 -12.18
CA GLY A 156 -7.11 9.02 -13.51
C GLY A 156 -6.42 8.31 -14.70
N GLY A 157 -5.61 7.28 -14.48
CA GLY A 157 -5.17 6.36 -15.55
C GLY A 157 -3.90 6.77 -16.32
N GLN A 158 -3.09 7.70 -15.82
CA GLN A 158 -1.81 8.06 -16.46
C GLN A 158 -0.60 7.42 -15.78
N CYS A 159 -0.70 6.17 -15.37
CA CYS A 159 0.50 5.40 -15.06
C CYS A 159 1.08 4.83 -16.34
N THR A 160 2.25 5.32 -16.70
CA THR A 160 3.17 4.62 -17.61
C THR A 160 3.89 3.46 -16.91
N HIS A 161 3.44 3.02 -15.73
CA HIS A 161 4.09 1.98 -14.90
C HIS A 161 2.99 1.07 -14.31
N ALA A 162 2.90 -0.17 -14.78
CA ALA A 162 2.05 -1.25 -14.28
C ALA A 162 2.86 -2.55 -14.21
#